data_AF-A0A3T0SJG4-F1
#
_entry.id   AF-A0A3T0SJG4-F1
#
_cell.length_a   1.000
_cell.length_b   1.000
_cell.length_c   1.000
_cell.angle_alpha   90.00
_cell.angle_beta   90.00
_cell.angle_gamma   90.00
#
_symmetry.space_group_name_H-M   'P 1'
#
loop_
_entity.id
_entity.type
_entity.pdbx_description
1 polymer ?
#
loop_
_entity_poly.entity_id
_entity_poly.type
_entity_poly.pdbx_seq_one_letter_code
_entity_poly.pdbx_strand_id
1 'polypeptide(L)'
;MDEVEVKLELWKKTIEVQMHFNELEMKIRNFAILLISAFVGGAGLALKDGLNITRLDTSLASVLLYCAAFLTVIFYAADRFWYHPLLLGSVTHAMAIESSLASHGFPESGLTSAVGKASAVTVWPTTYKIRSSKKIALFYMPMTAIFLTLGFLLQDYKPAPKTAQSQTSVQHSDHTNATMETGNANQKADPSVVTINLNNSHSWQTELDRPSADENVERCLRQLTAVQDGRLSCGK
;
A
#
# COMPACT_ATOMS: atom_id res chain seq x y z
N MET A 1 3.89 38.71 27.72
CA MET A 1 3.36 37.33 27.75
C MET A 1 3.55 36.81 29.14
N ASP A 2 2.47 36.31 29.73
CA ASP A 2 2.53 35.66 31.03
C ASP A 2 3.25 34.31 30.90
N GLU A 3 3.92 33.86 31.96
CA GLU A 3 4.70 32.60 31.95
C GLU A 3 3.86 31.40 31.47
N VAL A 4 2.58 31.39 31.82
CA VAL A 4 1.60 30.35 31.42
C VAL A 4 1.32 30.39 29.92
N GLU A 5 1.25 31.58 29.33
CA GLU A 5 1.00 31.76 27.89
C GLU A 5 2.15 31.17 27.05
N VAL A 6 3.40 31.47 27.44
CA VAL A 6 4.61 30.90 26.80
C VAL A 6 4.63 29.38 26.90
N LYS A 7 4.27 28.83 28.06
CA LYS A 7 4.20 27.38 28.29
C LYS A 7 3.11 26.71 27.44
N LEU A 8 1.95 27.35 27.27
CA LEU A 8 0.88 26.87 26.39
C LEU A 8 1.29 26.90 24.93
N GLU A 9 1.99 27.94 24.48
CA GLU A 9 2.54 28.01 23.11
C GLU A 9 3.57 26.90 22.86
N LEU A 10 4.47 26.68 23.82
CA LEU A 10 5.46 25.60 23.74
C LEU A 10 4.78 24.21 23.69
N TRP A 11 3.77 24.00 24.52
CA TRP A 11 2.96 22.77 24.50
C TRP A 11 2.32 22.56 23.13
N LYS A 12 1.60 23.56 22.60
CA LYS A 12 0.95 23.49 21.27
C LYS A 12 1.97 23.14 20.19
N LYS A 13 3.13 23.82 20.19
CA LYS A 13 4.16 23.57 19.17
C LYS A 13 4.76 22.17 19.28
N THR A 14 4.92 21.65 20.49
CA THR A 14 5.43 20.30 20.72
C THR A 14 4.45 19.23 20.21
N ILE A 15 3.15 19.40 20.49
CA ILE A 15 2.10 18.51 19.97
C ILE A 15 2.05 18.53 18.43
N GLU A 16 2.19 19.71 17.82
CA GLU A 16 2.25 19.85 16.36
C GLU A 16 3.43 19.06 15.75
N VAL A 17 4.62 19.15 16.36
CA VAL A 17 5.81 18.38 15.94
C VAL A 17 5.58 16.87 16.13
N GLN A 18 4.93 16.46 17.22
CA GLN A 18 4.58 15.06 17.45
C GLN A 18 3.63 14.52 16.38
N MET A 19 2.59 15.27 16.02
CA MET A 19 1.67 14.91 14.94
C MET A 19 2.40 14.81 13.60
N HIS A 20 3.29 15.75 13.30
CA HIS A 20 4.08 15.76 12.07
C HIS A 20 4.97 14.52 11.94
N PHE A 21 5.68 14.13 13.01
CA PHE A 21 6.51 12.92 12.98
C PHE A 21 5.68 11.64 12.83
N ASN A 22 4.53 11.55 13.49
CA ASN A 22 3.63 10.41 13.33
C ASN A 22 3.08 10.30 11.89
N GLU A 23 2.74 11.43 11.27
CA GLU A 23 2.30 11.45 9.86
C GLU A 23 3.43 11.03 8.91
N LEU A 24 4.66 11.50 9.16
CA LEU A 24 5.84 11.10 8.41
C LEU A 24 6.12 9.59 8.52
N GLU A 25 5.98 9.00 9.71
CA GLU A 25 6.12 7.55 9.92
C GLU A 25 5.13 6.75 9.06
N MET A 26 3.87 7.19 9.01
CA MET A 26 2.86 6.53 8.20
C MET A 26 3.13 6.66 6.69
N LYS A 27 3.62 7.82 6.24
CA LYS A 27 3.99 8.06 4.83
C LYS A 27 5.15 7.17 4.39
N ILE A 28 6.22 7.08 5.19
CA ILE A 28 7.39 6.24 4.83
C ILE A 28 7.02 4.76 4.80
N ARG A 29 6.16 4.30 5.72
CA ARG A 29 5.67 2.91 5.73
C ARG A 29 4.88 2.57 4.47
N ASN A 30 3.97 3.45 4.05
CA ASN A 30 3.20 3.25 2.82
C ASN A 30 4.11 3.24 1.59
N PHE A 31 5.11 4.12 1.54
CA PHE A 31 6.10 4.13 0.47
C PHE A 31 6.91 2.83 0.40
N ALA A 32 7.32 2.30 1.55
CA ALA A 32 8.05 1.04 1.63
C ALA A 32 7.24 -0.13 1.04
N ILE A 33 5.95 -0.23 1.38
CA ILE A 33 5.04 -1.27 0.85
C ILE A 33 4.91 -1.16 -0.67
N LEU A 34 4.75 0.05 -1.20
CA LEU A 34 4.66 0.27 -2.65
C LEU A 34 5.94 -0.16 -3.36
N LEU A 35 7.11 0.24 -2.85
CA LEU A 35 8.38 -0.10 -3.46
C LEU A 35 8.62 -1.60 -3.43
N ILE A 36 8.42 -2.26 -2.28
CA ILE A 36 8.54 -3.72 -2.15
C ILE A 36 7.57 -4.42 -3.10
N SER A 37 6.32 -3.96 -3.20
CA SER A 37 5.32 -4.53 -4.11
C SER A 37 5.75 -4.44 -5.58
N ALA A 38 6.41 -3.35 -5.98
CA ALA A 38 6.93 -3.22 -7.34
C ALA A 38 8.03 -4.27 -7.63
N PHE A 39 8.95 -4.51 -6.69
CA PHE A 39 9.98 -5.54 -6.86
C PHE A 39 9.40 -6.96 -6.87
N VAL A 40 8.42 -7.25 -6.01
CA VAL A 40 7.72 -8.55 -6.00
C VAL A 40 6.93 -8.77 -7.29
N GLY A 41 6.22 -7.74 -7.78
CA GLY A 41 5.51 -7.79 -9.06
C GLY A 41 6.45 -7.98 -10.25
N GLY A 42 7.58 -7.26 -10.25
CA GLY A 42 8.64 -7.42 -11.24
C GLY A 42 9.25 -8.82 -11.22
N ALA A 43 9.49 -9.39 -10.03
CA ALA A 43 9.98 -10.75 -9.87
C ALA A 43 8.98 -11.78 -10.43
N GLY A 44 7.68 -11.60 -10.17
CA GLY A 44 6.61 -12.43 -10.74
C GLY A 44 6.58 -12.38 -12.27
N LEU A 45 6.74 -11.19 -12.87
CA LEU A 45 6.81 -11.05 -14.32
C LEU A 45 8.07 -11.69 -14.90
N ALA A 46 9.22 -11.52 -14.24
CA ALA A 46 10.48 -12.14 -14.66
C ALA A 46 10.43 -13.68 -14.62
N LEU A 47 9.74 -14.26 -13.62
CA LEU A 47 9.48 -15.70 -13.55
C LEU A 47 8.58 -16.16 -14.69
N LYS A 48 7.46 -15.45 -14.93
CA LYS A 48 6.53 -15.78 -16.01
C LYS A 48 7.22 -15.79 -17.37
N ASP A 49 8.09 -14.81 -17.61
CA ASP A 49 8.77 -14.69 -18.89
C ASP A 49 10.03 -15.53 -19.03
N GLY A 50 10.50 -16.13 -17.93
CA GLY A 50 11.72 -16.92 -17.94
C GLY A 50 12.97 -16.06 -18.19
N LEU A 51 12.99 -14.83 -17.67
CA LEU A 51 14.08 -13.90 -17.91
C LEU A 51 15.29 -14.29 -17.06
N ASN A 52 16.37 -14.67 -17.74
CA ASN A 52 17.66 -14.99 -17.12
C ASN A 52 18.72 -13.97 -17.52
N ILE A 53 19.60 -13.64 -16.59
CA ILE A 53 20.72 -12.73 -16.84
C ILE A 53 21.86 -13.55 -17.46
N THR A 54 22.07 -13.39 -18.77
CA THR A 54 23.03 -14.17 -19.58
C THR A 54 24.46 -14.14 -19.04
N ARG A 55 24.85 -13.08 -18.32
CA ARG A 55 26.19 -12.94 -17.72
C ARG A 55 26.39 -13.69 -16.40
N LEU A 56 25.33 -14.00 -15.67
CA LEU A 56 25.40 -14.55 -14.31
C LEU A 56 24.75 -15.95 -14.19
N ASP A 57 24.22 -16.50 -15.30
CA ASP A 57 23.37 -17.71 -15.36
C ASP A 57 22.32 -17.77 -14.24
N THR A 58 21.86 -16.59 -13.78
CA THR A 58 20.96 -16.44 -12.63
C THR A 58 19.62 -15.88 -13.11
N SER A 59 18.53 -16.33 -12.51
CA SER A 59 17.20 -15.81 -12.80
C SER A 59 17.08 -14.33 -12.39
N LEU A 60 16.53 -13.49 -13.27
CA LEU A 60 16.25 -12.08 -12.97
C LEU A 60 15.31 -11.94 -11.77
N ALA A 61 14.39 -12.89 -11.59
CA ALA A 61 13.48 -12.91 -10.46
C ALA A 61 14.20 -13.05 -9.12
N SER A 62 15.24 -13.89 -9.06
CA SER A 62 16.07 -14.06 -7.86
C SER A 62 16.75 -12.74 -7.47
N VAL A 63 17.33 -12.02 -8.44
CA VAL A 63 17.94 -10.70 -8.22
C VAL A 63 16.92 -9.68 -7.69
N LEU A 64 15.71 -9.64 -8.28
CA LEU A 64 14.66 -8.73 -7.83
C LEU A 64 14.18 -9.05 -6.40
N LEU A 65 14.13 -10.33 -6.02
CA LEU A 65 13.81 -10.75 -4.65
C LEU A 65 14.92 -10.38 -3.66
N TYR A 66 16.19 -10.50 -4.04
CA TYR A 66 17.30 -10.00 -3.21
C TYR A 66 17.27 -8.48 -3.04
N CYS A 67 16.93 -7.74 -4.10
CA CYS A 67 16.69 -6.29 -3.99
C CYS A 67 15.52 -5.98 -3.04
N ALA A 68 14.42 -6.73 -3.11
CA ALA A 68 13.29 -6.57 -2.18
C ALA A 68 13.70 -6.88 -0.72
N ALA A 69 14.48 -7.94 -0.49
CA ALA A 69 15.03 -8.27 0.82
C ALA A 69 15.91 -7.14 1.36
N PHE A 70 16.82 -6.63 0.53
CA PHE A 70 17.71 -5.54 0.90
C PHE A 70 16.95 -4.25 1.24
N LEU A 71 15.97 -3.87 0.42
CA LEU A 71 15.12 -2.71 0.70
C LEU A 71 14.32 -2.88 2.00
N THR A 72 13.80 -4.08 2.26
CA THR A 72 13.09 -4.38 3.51
C THR A 72 13.98 -4.16 4.73
N VAL A 73 15.26 -4.51 4.65
CA VAL A 73 16.25 -4.26 5.71
C VAL A 73 16.56 -2.77 5.87
N ILE A 74 16.69 -2.03 4.77
CA ILE A 74 16.90 -0.57 4.83
C ILE A 74 15.71 0.13 5.49
N PHE A 75 14.48 -0.18 5.07
CA PHE A 75 13.28 0.42 5.66
C PHE A 75 13.12 0.04 7.14
N TYR A 76 13.45 -1.20 7.50
CA TYR A 76 13.52 -1.61 8.90
C TYR A 76 14.51 -0.74 9.70
N ALA A 77 15.70 -0.50 9.16
CA ALA A 77 16.70 0.32 9.82
C ALA A 77 16.24 1.78 9.95
N ALA A 78 15.64 2.35 8.90
CA ALA A 78 15.10 3.70 8.92
C ALA A 78 13.99 3.85 10.00
N ASP A 79 12.99 2.96 10.00
CA ASP A 79 11.91 2.97 10.98
C ASP A 79 12.43 2.82 12.41
N ARG A 80 13.40 1.92 12.63
CA ARG A 80 13.90 1.59 13.96
C ARG A 80 14.88 2.62 14.52
N PHE A 81 15.83 3.07 13.72
CA PHE A 81 16.95 3.89 14.18
C PHE A 81 16.74 5.38 13.97
N TRP A 82 15.91 5.79 13.01
CA TRP A 82 15.67 7.20 12.72
C TRP A 82 14.32 7.65 13.24
N TYR A 83 13.23 7.06 12.76
CA TYR A 83 11.89 7.59 13.05
C TYR A 83 11.43 7.32 14.48
N HIS A 84 11.65 6.12 14.99
CA HIS A 84 11.18 5.77 16.33
C HIS A 84 11.83 6.62 17.46
N PRO A 85 13.15 6.90 17.46
CA PRO A 85 13.74 7.83 18.44
C PRO A 85 13.24 9.27 18.32
N LEU A 86 12.96 9.76 17.11
CA LEU A 86 12.43 11.11 16.89
C LEU A 86 11.03 11.27 17.50
N LEU A 87 10.16 10.29 17.26
CA LEU A 87 8.80 10.29 17.82
C LEU A 87 8.84 10.13 19.35
N LEU A 88 9.70 9.25 19.88
CA LEU A 88 9.84 9.10 21.32
C LEU A 88 10.40 10.37 22.00
N GLY A 89 11.30 11.07 21.32
CA GLY A 89 11.86 12.35 21.78
C GLY A 89 10.79 13.44 21.92
N SER A 90 9.92 13.62 20.92
CA SER A 90 8.85 14.62 21.00
C SER A 90 7.82 14.27 22.07
N VAL A 91 7.44 13.00 22.20
CA VAL A 91 6.51 12.50 23.23
C VAL A 91 7.05 12.72 24.65
N THR A 92 8.32 12.40 24.88
CA THR A 92 8.94 12.58 26.21
C THR A 92 9.06 14.06 26.57
N HIS A 93 9.37 14.92 25.61
CA HIS A 93 9.39 16.36 25.82
C HIS A 93 7.98 16.93 26.09
N ALA A 94 6.97 16.48 25.35
CA ALA A 94 5.57 16.87 25.57
C ALA A 94 5.08 16.48 26.96
N MET A 95 5.35 15.26 27.44
CA MET A 95 4.98 14.83 28.80
C MET A 95 5.61 15.69 29.89
N ALA A 96 6.85 16.15 29.70
CA ALA A 96 7.52 17.04 30.65
C ALA A 96 6.82 18.41 30.72
N ILE A 97 6.42 18.96 29.57
CA ILE A 97 5.67 20.21 29.49
C ILE A 97 4.28 20.03 30.10
N GLU A 98 3.53 18.99 29.73
CA GLU A 98 2.20 18.67 30.31
C GLU A 98 2.24 18.58 31.83
N SER A 99 3.26 17.91 32.39
CA SER A 99 3.44 17.81 33.84
C SER A 99 3.67 19.19 34.50
N SER A 100 4.40 20.08 33.82
CA SER A 100 4.58 21.46 34.28
C SER A 100 3.32 22.31 34.13
N LEU A 101 2.45 22.08 33.14
CA LEU A 101 1.18 22.81 33.01
C LEU A 101 0.15 22.33 34.04
N ALA A 102 0.13 21.03 34.32
CA ALA A 102 -0.73 20.44 35.34
C ALA A 102 -0.47 21.06 36.73
N SER A 103 0.79 21.34 37.07
CA SER A 103 1.13 22.01 38.34
C SER A 103 0.68 23.47 38.43
N HIS A 104 0.42 24.12 37.29
CA HIS A 104 -0.09 25.50 37.21
C HIS A 104 -1.62 25.58 37.10
N GLY A 105 -2.32 24.45 37.30
CA GLY A 105 -3.79 24.41 37.30
C GLY A 105 -4.45 24.02 35.98
N PHE A 106 -3.68 23.52 34.98
CA PHE A 106 -4.21 23.08 33.68
C PHE A 106 -4.01 21.56 33.46
N PRO A 107 -4.70 20.69 34.23
CA PRO A 107 -4.57 19.24 34.10
C PRO A 107 -5.13 18.69 32.78
N GLU A 108 -6.03 19.43 32.13
CA GLU A 108 -6.64 19.08 30.83
C GLU A 108 -5.63 19.02 29.67
N SER A 109 -4.41 19.53 29.86
CA SER A 109 -3.34 19.50 28.85
C SER A 109 -2.69 18.11 28.66
N GLY A 110 -3.03 17.12 29.51
CA GLY A 110 -2.41 15.79 29.58
C GLY A 110 -2.74 14.82 28.44
N LEU A 111 -2.78 15.28 27.18
CA LEU A 111 -3.12 14.48 26.01
C LEU A 111 -2.09 13.37 25.75
N THR A 112 -0.82 13.71 25.72
CA THR A 112 0.28 12.77 25.43
C THR A 112 0.35 11.68 26.49
N SER A 113 0.19 12.09 27.74
CA SER A 113 0.15 11.18 28.89
C SER A 113 -1.05 10.22 28.83
N ALA A 114 -2.23 10.70 28.44
CA ALA A 114 -3.43 9.87 28.26
C ALA A 114 -3.28 8.88 27.09
N VAL A 115 -2.77 9.34 25.94
CA VAL A 115 -2.50 8.49 24.76
C VAL A 115 -1.45 7.42 25.10
N GLY A 116 -0.39 7.78 25.82
CA GLY A 116 0.63 6.84 26.29
C GLY A 116 0.03 5.73 27.16
N LYS A 117 -0.83 6.09 28.13
CA LYS A 117 -1.52 5.12 29.00
C LYS A 117 -2.51 4.24 28.23
N ALA A 118 -3.29 4.82 27.31
CA ALA A 118 -4.25 4.09 26.49
C ALA A 118 -3.57 3.13 25.50
N SER A 119 -2.38 3.49 25.00
CA SER A 119 -1.61 2.67 24.06
C SER A 119 -0.75 1.59 24.73
N ALA A 120 -0.71 1.53 26.07
CA ALA A 120 0.03 0.53 26.83
C ALA A 120 -0.65 -0.85 26.71
N VAL A 121 -0.44 -1.51 25.57
CA VAL A 121 -0.90 -2.89 25.35
C VAL A 121 -0.06 -3.82 26.24
N THR A 122 -0.66 -4.24 27.35
CA THR A 122 -0.13 -5.28 28.25
C THR A 122 -0.47 -6.63 27.63
N VAL A 123 0.49 -7.29 27.00
CA VAL A 123 0.31 -8.64 26.44
C VAL A 123 0.52 -9.66 27.56
N TRP A 124 -0.48 -10.48 27.86
CA TRP A 124 -0.47 -11.53 28.88
C TRP A 124 -0.37 -12.93 28.23
N PRO A 125 0.24 -13.99 28.83
CA PRO A 125 1.11 -14.07 30.01
C PRO A 125 2.52 -14.56 29.63
N THR A 126 3.52 -13.70 29.55
CA THR A 126 4.92 -14.18 29.60
C THR A 126 5.78 -13.10 30.23
N THR A 127 6.45 -13.46 31.33
CA THR A 127 7.46 -12.68 32.05
C THR A 127 8.75 -12.50 31.21
N TYR A 128 8.62 -12.32 29.90
CA TYR A 128 9.72 -11.90 29.04
C TYR A 128 9.55 -10.41 28.79
N LYS A 129 10.52 -9.61 29.29
CA LYS A 129 10.69 -8.21 28.90
C LYS A 129 11.03 -8.16 27.40
N ILE A 130 10.04 -8.31 26.53
CA ILE A 130 10.18 -7.99 25.12
C ILE A 130 10.25 -6.47 25.04
N ARG A 131 11.48 -5.94 25.13
CA ARG A 131 11.80 -4.54 24.86
C ARG A 131 11.08 -4.14 23.56
N SER A 132 10.27 -3.08 23.60
CA SER A 132 9.38 -2.61 22.50
C SER A 132 10.04 -2.62 21.11
N SER A 133 11.36 -2.44 21.08
CA SER A 133 12.28 -2.65 19.95
C SER A 133 12.14 -3.97 19.17
N LYS A 134 11.66 -5.05 19.80
CA LYS A 134 11.53 -6.37 19.16
C LYS A 134 10.20 -6.55 18.43
N LYS A 135 9.18 -5.71 18.70
CA LYS A 135 7.87 -5.79 18.02
C LYS A 135 7.98 -5.46 16.54
N ILE A 136 8.79 -4.45 16.20
CA ILE A 136 9.06 -4.10 14.81
C ILE A 136 9.97 -5.15 14.14
N ALA A 137 10.95 -5.71 14.86
CA ALA A 137 11.75 -6.82 14.33
C ALA A 137 10.90 -8.04 13.95
N LEU A 138 9.85 -8.35 14.72
CA LEU A 138 8.93 -9.45 14.42
C LEU A 138 8.18 -9.25 13.09
N PHE A 139 7.96 -8.01 12.64
CA PHE A 139 7.28 -7.73 11.38
C PHE A 139 8.22 -7.86 10.17
N TYR A 140 9.44 -7.30 10.24
CA TYR A 140 10.35 -7.24 9.09
C TYR A 140 11.20 -8.51 8.90
N MET A 141 11.49 -9.26 9.96
CA MET A 141 12.28 -10.50 9.89
C MET A 141 11.64 -11.61 9.04
N PRO A 142 10.36 -11.99 9.22
CA PRO A 142 9.74 -13.01 8.38
C PRO A 142 9.63 -12.56 6.92
N MET A 143 9.30 -11.29 6.67
CA MET A 143 9.24 -10.73 5.31
C MET A 143 10.60 -10.86 4.60
N THR A 144 11.68 -10.43 5.26
CA THR A 144 13.04 -10.53 4.73
C THR A 144 13.45 -11.98 4.52
N ALA A 145 13.14 -12.86 5.49
CA ALA A 145 13.45 -14.28 5.38
C ALA A 145 12.76 -14.94 4.18
N ILE A 146 11.48 -14.62 3.93
CA ILE A 146 10.74 -15.12 2.76
C ILE A 146 11.41 -14.69 1.45
N PHE A 147 11.82 -13.41 1.34
CA PHE A 147 12.48 -12.94 0.13
C PHE A 147 13.85 -13.59 -0.09
N LEU A 148 14.62 -13.83 0.98
CA LEU A 148 15.90 -14.51 0.90
C LEU A 148 15.74 -15.99 0.53
N THR A 149 14.79 -16.70 1.14
CA THR A 149 14.56 -18.12 0.84
C THR A 149 14.03 -18.29 -0.57
N LEU A 150 13.09 -17.46 -1.01
CA LEU A 150 12.53 -17.53 -2.36
C LEU A 150 13.56 -17.11 -3.41
N GLY A 151 14.36 -16.07 -3.14
CA GLY A 151 15.47 -15.66 -3.99
C GLY A 151 16.50 -16.78 -4.17
N PHE A 152 16.85 -17.48 -3.08
CA PHE A 152 17.78 -18.61 -3.12
C PHE A 152 17.22 -19.80 -3.91
N LEU A 153 15.96 -20.18 -3.68
CA LEU A 153 15.32 -21.29 -4.40
C LEU A 153 15.21 -21.04 -5.91
N LEU A 154 15.06 -19.78 -6.31
CA LEU A 154 14.88 -19.39 -7.71
C LEU A 154 16.21 -19.05 -8.41
N GLN A 155 17.34 -19.17 -7.73
CA GLN A 155 18.63 -18.75 -8.26
C GLN A 155 19.01 -19.52 -9.52
N ASP A 156 18.85 -20.85 -9.49
CA ASP A 156 19.15 -21.77 -10.60
C ASP A 156 17.90 -22.14 -11.42
N TYR A 157 16.80 -21.41 -11.26
CA TYR A 157 15.57 -21.71 -11.99
C TYR A 157 15.75 -21.46 -13.49
N LYS A 158 15.68 -22.53 -14.29
CA LYS A 158 15.68 -22.48 -15.75
C LYS A 158 14.25 -22.66 -16.25
N PRO A 159 13.68 -21.67 -16.96
CA PRO A 159 12.35 -21.81 -17.52
C PRO A 159 12.36 -22.94 -18.55
N ALA A 160 11.29 -23.74 -18.58
CA ALA A 160 11.09 -24.70 -19.66
C ALA A 160 11.11 -23.95 -21.01
N PRO A 161 11.71 -24.52 -22.07
CA PRO A 161 11.76 -23.86 -23.36
C PRO A 161 10.33 -23.53 -23.79
N LYS A 162 10.05 -22.23 -23.98
CA LYS A 162 8.80 -21.78 -24.57
C LYS A 162 8.77 -22.35 -25.98
N THR A 163 7.90 -23.33 -26.24
CA THR A 163 7.61 -23.83 -27.59
C THR A 163 7.36 -22.61 -28.46
N ALA A 164 8.25 -22.40 -29.43
CA ALA A 164 8.27 -21.20 -30.26
C ALA A 164 6.87 -20.93 -30.83
N GLN A 165 6.28 -19.78 -30.48
CA GLN A 165 5.24 -19.22 -31.32
C GLN A 165 5.92 -18.86 -32.64
N SER A 166 5.60 -19.61 -33.70
CA SER A 166 6.00 -19.30 -35.07
C SER A 166 5.73 -17.83 -35.36
N GLN A 167 6.81 -17.06 -35.47
CA GLN A 167 6.78 -15.78 -36.14
C GLN A 167 6.52 -16.07 -37.62
N THR A 168 5.25 -16.03 -38.04
CA THR A 168 4.94 -15.83 -39.45
C THR A 168 5.35 -14.40 -39.77
N SER A 169 6.59 -14.24 -40.25
CA SER A 169 7.01 -13.05 -40.97
C SER A 169 6.11 -12.92 -42.20
N VAL A 170 5.15 -12.01 -42.18
CA VAL A 170 4.55 -11.52 -43.42
C VAL A 170 5.64 -10.69 -44.09
N GLN A 171 6.37 -11.32 -45.02
CA GLN A 171 7.10 -10.60 -46.04
C GLN A 171 6.08 -9.81 -46.86
N HIS A 172 6.09 -8.50 -46.71
CA HIS A 172 5.47 -7.59 -47.66
C HIS A 172 6.40 -7.53 -48.88
N SER A 173 6.14 -8.40 -49.86
CA SER A 173 6.75 -8.33 -51.19
C SER A 173 5.74 -7.68 -52.12
N ASP A 174 6.00 -6.44 -52.51
CA ASP A 174 5.38 -5.79 -53.66
C ASP A 174 5.60 -6.66 -54.91
N HIS A 175 4.51 -7.10 -55.54
CA HIS A 175 4.46 -7.25 -56.99
C HIS A 175 3.01 -7.22 -57.47
N THR A 176 2.72 -6.18 -58.25
CA THR A 176 1.61 -6.07 -59.19
C THR A 176 1.54 -7.27 -60.13
N ASN A 177 0.34 -7.82 -60.34
CA ASN A 177 -0.23 -8.08 -61.66
C ASN A 177 -1.70 -8.52 -61.56
N ALA A 178 -2.51 -7.96 -62.46
CA ALA A 178 -3.91 -8.29 -62.69
C ALA A 178 -4.08 -9.74 -63.19
N THR A 179 -5.24 -10.37 -62.94
CA THR A 179 -6.17 -10.98 -63.93
C THR A 179 -7.39 -11.56 -63.20
N MET A 180 -8.57 -11.43 -63.81
CA MET A 180 -9.86 -12.00 -63.43
C MET A 180 -9.83 -13.53 -63.30
N GLU A 181 -10.59 -14.10 -62.35
CA GLU A 181 -11.45 -15.27 -62.63
C GLU A 181 -12.52 -15.50 -61.53
N THR A 182 -13.70 -15.84 -62.02
CA THR A 182 -14.96 -16.23 -61.35
C THR A 182 -14.89 -17.59 -60.66
N GLY A 183 -15.61 -17.79 -59.55
CA GLY A 183 -15.85 -19.15 -59.04
C GLY A 183 -16.54 -19.21 -57.69
N ASN A 184 -17.59 -20.03 -57.62
CA ASN A 184 -18.64 -20.07 -56.60
C ASN A 184 -18.36 -21.12 -55.49
N ALA A 185 -19.03 -20.92 -54.36
CA ALA A 185 -19.59 -21.92 -53.45
C ALA A 185 -18.72 -22.64 -52.39
N ASN A 186 -19.28 -22.55 -51.17
CA ASN A 186 -19.48 -23.61 -50.18
C ASN A 186 -18.49 -23.80 -49.01
N GLN A 187 -18.97 -23.34 -47.85
CA GLN A 187 -19.42 -24.19 -46.73
C GLN A 187 -18.35 -24.68 -45.76
N LYS A 188 -18.39 -24.17 -44.51
CA LYS A 188 -18.87 -24.91 -43.32
C LYS A 188 -18.42 -24.22 -42.02
N ALA A 189 -19.33 -24.16 -41.06
CA ALA A 189 -19.21 -23.47 -39.79
C ALA A 189 -18.55 -24.33 -38.67
N ASP A 190 -17.83 -23.62 -37.78
CA ASP A 190 -17.71 -23.77 -36.30
C ASP A 190 -16.95 -24.99 -35.69
N PRO A 191 -16.46 -24.96 -34.42
CA PRO A 191 -16.26 -23.85 -33.46
C PRO A 191 -14.85 -23.77 -32.81
N SER A 192 -14.62 -22.67 -32.07
CA SER A 192 -13.61 -22.41 -31.01
C SER A 192 -12.55 -21.34 -31.34
N VAL A 193 -13.00 -20.14 -31.72
CA VAL A 193 -12.17 -18.94 -31.58
C VAL A 193 -12.98 -17.89 -30.82
N VAL A 194 -12.63 -17.69 -29.56
CA VAL A 194 -13.06 -16.51 -28.79
C VAL A 194 -12.23 -15.34 -29.30
N THR A 195 -12.76 -14.61 -30.28
CA THR A 195 -12.18 -13.34 -30.73
C THR A 195 -12.60 -12.26 -29.75
N ILE A 196 -11.70 -11.86 -28.84
CA ILE A 196 -11.89 -10.63 -28.05
C ILE A 196 -11.61 -9.45 -28.98
N ASN A 197 -12.69 -8.82 -29.45
CA ASN A 197 -12.62 -7.57 -30.19
C ASN A 197 -12.35 -6.42 -29.20
N LEU A 198 -11.16 -5.81 -29.27
CA LEU A 198 -10.73 -4.69 -28.44
C LEU A 198 -11.17 -3.32 -29.00
N ASN A 199 -12.25 -3.25 -29.79
CA ASN A 199 -12.77 -2.00 -30.30
C ASN A 199 -14.12 -1.62 -29.66
N ASN A 200 -14.15 -1.53 -28.32
CA ASN A 200 -15.25 -0.90 -27.62
C ASN A 200 -14.72 0.07 -26.55
N SER A 201 -14.20 1.21 -27.00
CA SER A 201 -13.79 2.32 -26.15
C SER A 201 -14.95 3.28 -25.80
N HIS A 202 -16.21 2.83 -25.88
CA HIS A 202 -17.38 3.70 -25.69
C HIS A 202 -18.34 3.31 -24.55
N SER A 203 -17.93 2.46 -23.59
CA SER A 203 -18.79 2.08 -22.46
C SER A 203 -18.36 2.63 -21.08
N TRP A 204 -17.30 3.44 -20.98
CA TRP A 204 -16.85 4.02 -19.70
C TRP A 204 -17.53 5.35 -19.34
N GLN A 205 -18.37 5.91 -20.20
CA GLN A 205 -19.08 7.16 -19.92
C GLN A 205 -20.40 6.95 -19.17
N THR A 206 -20.96 5.73 -19.14
CA THR A 206 -22.25 5.47 -18.49
C THR A 206 -22.14 5.20 -16.98
N GLU A 207 -20.93 4.97 -16.45
CA GLU A 207 -20.72 4.72 -15.00
C GLU A 207 -20.39 6.01 -14.21
N LEU A 208 -20.15 7.14 -14.90
CA LEU A 208 -19.86 8.45 -14.30
C LEU A 208 -21.12 9.24 -13.89
N ASP A 209 -22.31 8.73 -14.21
CA ASP A 209 -23.60 9.33 -13.86
C ASP A 209 -24.27 8.64 -12.65
N ARG A 210 -23.53 7.78 -11.93
CA ARG A 210 -24.01 7.19 -10.69
C ARG A 210 -23.91 8.24 -9.58
N PRO A 211 -25.03 8.63 -8.94
CA PRO A 211 -25.00 9.61 -7.86
C PRO A 211 -24.08 9.09 -6.75
N SER A 212 -23.10 9.91 -6.39
CA SER A 212 -22.11 9.61 -5.36
C SER A 212 -22.79 9.16 -4.07
N ALA A 213 -22.13 8.30 -3.29
CA ALA A 213 -22.64 7.77 -2.03
C ALA A 213 -23.12 8.87 -1.06
N ASP A 214 -22.65 10.12 -1.23
CA ASP A 214 -23.09 11.30 -0.50
C ASP A 214 -24.57 11.68 -0.75
N GLU A 215 -25.09 11.51 -1.97
CA GLU A 215 -26.47 11.88 -2.28
C GLU A 215 -27.48 10.91 -1.64
N ASN A 216 -27.12 9.63 -1.54
CA ASN A 216 -27.92 8.63 -0.84
C ASN A 216 -27.90 8.82 0.68
N VAL A 217 -26.78 9.31 1.23
CA VAL A 217 -26.65 9.67 2.65
C VAL A 217 -27.48 10.92 2.97
N GLU A 218 -27.46 11.95 2.13
CA GLU A 218 -28.34 13.12 2.26
C GLU A 218 -29.82 12.73 2.18
N ARG A 219 -30.20 11.86 1.25
CA ARG A 219 -31.58 11.39 1.09
C ARG A 219 -32.04 10.58 2.32
N CYS A 220 -31.14 9.78 2.90
CA CYS A 220 -31.40 9.03 4.13
C CYS A 220 -31.50 9.95 5.36
N LEU A 221 -30.63 10.96 5.47
CA LEU A 221 -30.66 11.97 6.54
C LEU A 221 -31.93 12.83 6.49
N ARG A 222 -32.41 13.20 5.29
CA ARG A 222 -33.68 13.91 5.10
C ARG A 222 -34.90 13.06 5.48
N GLN A 223 -34.86 11.74 5.21
CA GLN A 223 -35.92 10.84 5.65
C GLN A 223 -35.92 10.64 7.18
N LEU A 224 -34.75 10.60 7.82
CA LEU A 224 -34.66 10.49 9.28
C LEU A 224 -35.13 11.76 10.00
N THR A 225 -34.84 12.95 9.46
CA THR A 225 -35.35 14.22 10.01
C THR A 225 -36.86 14.35 9.84
N ALA A 226 -37.43 13.93 8.71
CA ALA A 226 -38.89 13.92 8.51
C ALA A 226 -39.63 12.94 9.45
N VAL A 227 -39.02 11.80 9.79
CA VAL A 227 -39.58 10.83 10.76
C VAL A 227 -39.48 11.35 12.20
N GLN A 228 -38.46 12.14 12.51
CA GLN A 228 -38.27 12.74 13.83
C GLN A 228 -39.27 13.88 14.09
N ASP A 229 -39.58 14.69 13.07
CA ASP A 229 -40.65 15.70 13.15
C ASP A 229 -42.06 15.08 13.17
N GLY A 230 -42.27 13.97 12.44
CA GLY A 230 -43.54 13.23 12.48
C GLY A 230 -43.85 12.57 13.83
N ARG A 231 -42.83 12.17 14.60
CA ARG A 231 -43.01 11.59 15.94
C ARG A 231 -43.30 12.62 17.04
N LEU A 232 -43.02 13.91 16.82
CA LEU A 232 -43.36 14.97 17.78
C LEU A 232 -44.82 15.42 17.70
N SER A 233 -45.56 15.03 16.65
CA SER A 233 -46.95 15.46 16.44
C SER A 233 -48.03 14.40 16.75
N CYS A 234 -47.66 13.21 17.22
CA CYS A 234 -48.60 12.18 17.73
C CYS A 234 -48.41 11.93 19.23
N GLY A 235 -48.31 13.02 20.00
CA GLY A 235 -48.22 13.02 21.46
C GLY A 235 -49.07 14.12 22.06
N LYS A 236 -50.38 14.10 21.77
CA LYS A 236 -51.44 14.75 22.57
C LYS A 236 -52.66 13.86 22.56
#